data_AF-A0A933Q7K0-F1
#
_entry.id   AF-A0A933Q7K0-F1
#
_cell.length_a   1.000
_cell.length_b   1.000
_cell.length_c   1.000
_cell.angle_alpha   90.00
_cell.angle_beta   90.00
_cell.angle_gamma   90.00
#
_symmetry.space_group_name_H-M   'P 1'
#
loop_
_entity.id
_entity.type
_entity.pdbx_description
1 polymer ?
#
loop_
_entity_poly.entity_id
_entity_poly.type
_entity_poly.pdbx_seq_one_letter_code
_entity_poly.pdbx_strand_id
1 'polypeptide(L)'
;MLRTFTGVVMAGWLAVFASVPAIADDPPPVKLNSTADHTKFKELNGPFKSGPEVTKACLSCHTEAARQVHRTKHWTWEFMNPENKQKLGKKNVINNFCISIPSNYAACTACHVGYGWKDKDFDFAREENVDCLVCHDTTGVYSKPPGLAGNPVVGAPIELPPGSGKMIKPVDLAKVAQKIGKTSRDTCGACHFSGGGGDGVKHGDMDTSLAAPDAAVDIHMDAAGLDFTCGTCHKTSSHDVPGSRYTPTAQDKGGAHIRGKDEKQRNPATCVACHDNAPHKKAKESARLNHHANKVACQTCHIPAFARGGIPTKMVWDWSTAGKVDKDGKQFSKKDAKGHVVYASHKGDFVLGENVKPEYRWFNGEITYTLLGDKIEKGDKPTQINRIGGSPTDGKSLIWPMKIMRGKQPYDPVNKTLVTPHTAGNDDTGYWKNLNWEKAIETGMKNSGAPFSGKVDFVETEMYWPTTHMVAPKDKAVGCDECHAKEGRLKGIDGVYMPVQHNNKLVDAVGWMLVFLTLLGVLGHGALRIISGKKS
;
A
#
# COMPACT_ATOMS: atom_id res chain seq x y z
N MET A 1 92.11 -55.30 51.05
CA MET A 1 91.93 -53.82 51.05
C MET A 1 91.01 -53.49 49.90
N LEU A 2 89.97 -52.68 49.96
CA LEU A 2 89.23 -51.99 51.00
C LEU A 2 88.03 -51.37 50.24
N ARG A 3 86.85 -51.32 50.86
CA ARG A 3 85.72 -50.41 50.57
C ARG A 3 84.75 -50.76 49.41
N THR A 4 83.68 -51.41 49.84
CA THR A 4 82.27 -51.03 49.63
C THR A 4 82.02 -49.63 49.05
N PHE A 5 81.27 -49.57 47.95
CA PHE A 5 80.43 -48.43 47.58
C PHE A 5 79.08 -48.95 47.06
N THR A 6 78.05 -48.70 47.87
CA THR A 6 76.63 -48.87 47.56
C THR A 6 76.20 -47.73 46.62
N GLY A 7 75.97 -48.04 45.34
CA GLY A 7 75.42 -47.12 44.36
C GLY A 7 73.90 -47.26 44.26
N VAL A 8 73.19 -46.22 44.65
CA VAL A 8 71.73 -46.09 44.55
C VAL A 8 71.32 -46.04 43.07
N VAL A 9 70.49 -47.00 42.62
CA VAL A 9 69.82 -46.95 41.32
C VAL A 9 68.58 -46.06 41.45
N MET A 10 68.68 -44.80 41.03
CA MET A 10 67.49 -43.97 40.78
C MET A 10 66.92 -44.34 39.40
N ALA A 11 65.76 -44.98 39.39
CA ALA A 11 64.94 -45.13 38.19
C ALA A 11 64.34 -43.76 37.83
N GLY A 12 64.95 -43.06 36.87
CA GLY A 12 64.36 -41.87 36.27
C GLY A 12 63.22 -42.27 35.32
N TRP A 13 61.98 -42.18 35.80
CA TRP A 13 60.80 -42.16 34.94
C TRP A 13 60.77 -40.81 34.20
N LEU A 14 61.21 -40.80 32.94
CA LEU A 14 60.88 -39.74 31.99
C LEU A 14 59.40 -39.89 31.62
N ALA A 15 58.54 -39.17 32.34
CA ALA A 15 57.16 -38.95 31.95
C ALA A 15 57.17 -38.09 30.67
N VAL A 16 57.01 -38.74 29.52
CA VAL A 16 56.62 -38.07 28.28
C VAL A 16 55.20 -37.55 28.51
N PHE A 17 55.08 -36.28 28.88
CA PHE A 17 53.81 -35.57 28.85
C PHE A 17 53.37 -35.46 27.40
N ALA A 18 52.56 -36.41 26.94
CA ALA A 18 51.74 -36.22 25.77
C ALA A 18 50.78 -35.07 26.10
N SER A 19 51.06 -33.88 25.58
CA SER A 19 50.14 -32.76 25.57
C SER A 19 48.92 -33.17 24.75
N VAL A 20 47.90 -33.71 25.41
CA VAL A 20 46.57 -33.88 24.82
C VAL A 20 46.13 -32.47 24.40
N PRO A 21 45.91 -32.19 23.10
CA PRO A 21 45.40 -30.88 22.71
C PRO A 21 44.07 -30.70 23.44
N ALA A 22 43.97 -29.62 24.23
CA ALA A 22 42.71 -29.23 24.83
C ALA A 22 41.70 -29.04 23.70
N ILE A 23 40.73 -29.95 23.61
CA ILE A 23 39.58 -29.78 22.73
C ILE A 23 38.86 -28.56 23.30
N ALA A 24 38.85 -27.47 22.55
CA ALA A 24 38.08 -26.29 22.93
C ALA A 24 36.61 -26.71 23.05
N ASP A 25 35.97 -26.36 24.16
CA ASP A 25 34.54 -26.58 24.35
C ASP A 25 33.77 -25.95 23.19
N ASP A 26 32.69 -26.62 22.76
CA ASP A 26 31.80 -26.07 21.76
C ASP A 26 31.28 -24.69 22.23
N PRO A 27 31.23 -23.69 21.34
CA PRO A 27 30.73 -22.38 21.70
C PRO A 27 29.27 -22.49 22.20
N PRO A 28 28.88 -21.68 23.18
CA PRO A 28 27.53 -21.73 23.74
C PRO A 28 26.49 -21.46 22.64
N PRO A 29 25.31 -22.08 22.73
CA PRO A 29 24.25 -21.86 21.75
C PRO A 29 23.81 -20.39 21.77
N VAL A 30 23.88 -19.74 20.60
CA VAL A 30 23.49 -18.34 20.41
C VAL A 30 22.41 -18.21 19.34
N LYS A 31 21.60 -17.15 19.42
CA LYS A 31 20.69 -16.77 18.33
C LYS A 31 21.53 -16.24 17.16
N LEU A 32 21.51 -16.94 16.02
CA LEU A 32 22.32 -16.56 14.84
C LEU A 32 21.73 -15.39 14.03
N ASN A 33 20.49 -14.97 14.33
CA ASN A 33 19.74 -13.99 13.55
C ASN A 33 19.65 -12.59 14.21
N SER A 34 20.21 -12.43 15.41
CA SER A 34 20.21 -11.17 16.16
C SER A 34 21.51 -11.05 16.97
N THR A 35 21.98 -9.83 17.18
CA THR A 35 23.13 -9.53 18.04
C THR A 35 22.73 -9.24 19.49
N ALA A 36 21.44 -9.09 19.76
CA ALA A 36 20.89 -8.80 21.09
C ALA A 36 19.64 -9.62 21.39
N ASP A 37 19.46 -9.97 22.67
CA ASP A 37 18.27 -10.64 23.18
C ASP A 37 17.52 -9.70 24.13
N HIS A 38 16.42 -9.11 23.65
CA HIS A 38 15.71 -8.06 24.38
C HIS A 38 15.13 -8.52 25.72
N THR A 39 14.93 -9.83 25.90
CA THR A 39 14.52 -10.43 27.17
C THR A 39 15.57 -10.29 28.29
N LYS A 40 16.82 -9.97 27.95
CA LYS A 40 17.96 -9.86 28.89
C LYS A 40 18.24 -8.43 29.35
N PHE A 41 17.61 -7.41 28.74
CA PHE A 41 17.80 -6.01 29.13
C PHE A 41 16.92 -5.68 30.34
N LYS A 42 17.54 -5.23 31.44
CA LYS A 42 16.82 -4.87 32.68
C LYS A 42 15.90 -3.66 32.45
N GLU A 43 16.28 -2.79 31.53
CA GLU A 43 15.55 -1.62 31.07
C GLU A 43 14.18 -1.98 30.49
N LEU A 44 14.01 -3.21 29.98
CA LEU A 44 12.78 -3.69 29.35
C LEU A 44 11.90 -4.54 30.28
N ASN A 45 12.28 -4.71 31.55
CA ASN A 45 11.48 -5.46 32.53
C ASN A 45 10.17 -4.74 32.91
N GLY A 46 10.06 -3.44 32.66
CA GLY A 46 8.90 -2.64 33.04
C GLY A 46 8.71 -2.57 34.57
N PRO A 47 7.47 -2.35 35.05
CA PRO A 47 6.25 -2.16 34.26
C PRO A 47 6.26 -0.83 33.49
N PHE A 48 5.69 -0.83 32.29
CA PHE A 48 5.46 0.39 31.50
C PHE A 48 4.00 0.79 31.57
N LYS A 49 3.74 2.05 31.89
CA LYS A 49 2.39 2.65 31.98
C LYS A 49 1.96 3.33 30.68
N SER A 50 2.88 3.52 29.74
CA SER A 50 2.57 4.15 28.45
C SER A 50 3.58 3.73 27.37
N GLY A 51 3.19 3.91 26.10
CA GLY A 51 4.09 3.74 24.96
C GLY A 51 5.37 4.60 25.05
N PRO A 52 5.27 5.91 25.37
CA PRO A 52 6.46 6.76 25.51
C PRO A 52 7.47 6.30 26.57
N GLU A 53 7.04 5.64 27.65
CA GLU A 53 7.97 5.04 28.63
C GLU A 53 8.78 3.89 28.02
N VAL A 54 8.17 3.08 27.15
CA VAL A 54 8.87 2.03 26.40
C VAL A 54 9.87 2.66 25.44
N THR A 55 9.44 3.65 24.65
CA THR A 55 10.31 4.34 23.69
C THR A 55 11.51 4.98 24.39
N LYS A 56 11.30 5.62 25.54
CA LYS A 56 12.40 6.15 26.37
C LYS A 56 13.41 5.05 26.76
N ALA A 57 12.95 3.85 27.12
CA ALA A 57 13.84 2.73 27.39
C ALA A 57 14.61 2.30 26.13
N CYS A 58 13.94 2.19 24.97
CA CYS A 58 14.57 1.86 23.69
C CYS A 58 15.66 2.87 23.31
N LEU A 59 15.43 4.17 23.53
CA LEU A 59 16.37 5.24 23.17
C LEU A 59 17.66 5.25 24.00
N SER A 60 17.72 4.51 25.11
CA SER A 60 18.97 4.31 25.86
C SER A 60 20.03 3.52 25.08
N CYS A 61 19.61 2.71 24.10
CA CYS A 61 20.50 1.93 23.22
C CYS A 61 20.37 2.34 21.74
N HIS A 62 19.18 2.75 21.29
CA HIS A 62 18.89 3.12 19.90
C HIS A 62 18.85 4.65 19.71
N THR A 63 19.93 5.32 20.08
CA THR A 63 20.00 6.79 20.23
C THR A 63 19.67 7.60 18.97
N GLU A 64 19.77 7.00 17.79
CA GLU A 64 19.48 7.65 16.51
C GLU A 64 18.14 7.24 15.89
N ALA A 65 17.48 6.21 16.40
CA ALA A 65 16.32 5.60 15.74
C ALA A 65 15.13 6.56 15.65
N ALA A 66 14.79 7.26 16.74
CA ALA A 66 13.70 8.25 16.70
C ALA A 66 14.00 9.39 15.73
N ARG A 67 15.23 9.92 15.72
CA ARG A 67 15.64 10.97 14.77
C ARG A 67 15.57 10.51 13.32
N GLN A 68 15.94 9.26 13.05
CA GLN A 68 15.78 8.66 11.73
C GLN A 68 14.30 8.63 11.31
N VAL A 69 13.43 8.14 12.20
CA VAL A 69 11.97 8.10 11.98
C VAL A 69 11.39 9.50 11.76
N HIS A 70 11.84 10.50 12.53
CA HIS A 70 11.33 11.88 12.45
C HIS A 70 11.46 12.52 11.06
N ARG A 71 12.42 12.08 10.26
CA ARG A 71 12.64 12.59 8.89
C ARG A 71 11.70 11.97 7.85
N THR A 72 10.97 10.92 8.23
CA THR A 72 10.23 10.10 7.28
C THR A 72 8.78 10.56 7.13
N LYS A 73 8.18 10.18 6.00
CA LYS A 73 6.73 10.34 5.76
C LYS A 73 5.87 9.62 6.79
N HIS A 74 6.36 8.55 7.42
CA HIS A 74 5.61 7.81 8.43
C HIS A 74 5.40 8.66 9.69
N TRP A 75 6.40 9.45 10.09
CA TRP A 75 6.30 10.37 11.21
C TRP A 75 5.58 11.67 10.85
N THR A 76 6.05 12.38 9.83
CA THR A 76 5.53 13.73 9.56
C THR A 76 4.12 13.69 8.97
N TRP A 77 3.79 12.61 8.25
CA TRP A 77 2.65 12.55 7.33
C TRP A 77 2.63 13.70 6.32
N GLU A 78 3.81 14.23 5.98
CA GLU A 78 4.03 15.31 5.02
C GLU A 78 4.96 14.84 3.92
N PHE A 79 4.78 15.41 2.73
CA PHE A 79 5.65 15.16 1.59
C PHE A 79 5.66 16.40 0.70
N MET A 80 6.82 16.99 0.49
CA MET A 80 6.97 18.05 -0.51
C MET A 80 7.20 17.41 -1.86
N ASN A 81 6.25 17.55 -2.79
CA ASN A 81 6.43 17.03 -4.14
C ASN A 81 7.54 17.83 -4.85
N PRO A 82 8.65 17.20 -5.26
CA PRO A 82 9.77 17.91 -5.85
C PRO A 82 9.46 18.50 -7.22
N GLU A 83 8.50 17.93 -7.96
CA GLU A 83 8.16 18.30 -9.34
C GLU A 83 7.22 19.50 -9.38
N ASN A 84 6.09 19.43 -8.65
CA ASN A 84 5.04 20.45 -8.69
C ASN A 84 4.96 21.32 -7.42
N LYS A 85 5.85 21.10 -6.45
CA LYS A 85 5.94 21.84 -5.18
C LYS A 85 4.68 21.79 -4.31
N GLN A 86 3.75 20.86 -4.57
CA GLN A 86 2.61 20.65 -3.68
C GLN A 86 3.07 20.08 -2.34
N LYS A 87 2.59 20.68 -1.25
CA LYS A 87 2.72 20.13 0.09
C LYS A 87 1.67 19.03 0.30
N LEU A 88 2.06 17.79 0.05
CA LEU A 88 1.23 16.59 0.15
C LEU A 88 1.49 15.87 1.48
N GLY A 89 1.13 14.58 1.54
CA GLY A 89 1.15 13.77 2.76
C GLY A 89 -0.23 13.63 3.40
N LYS A 90 -0.43 12.59 4.23
CA LYS A 90 -1.74 12.25 4.82
C LYS A 90 -2.31 13.42 5.65
N LYS A 91 -1.45 14.28 6.19
CA LYS A 91 -1.80 15.49 6.94
C LYS A 91 -2.46 16.57 6.07
N ASN A 92 -2.08 16.66 4.79
CA ASN A 92 -2.43 17.79 3.91
C ASN A 92 -3.44 17.44 2.81
N VAL A 93 -3.54 16.16 2.42
CA VAL A 93 -4.39 15.76 1.28
C VAL A 93 -5.81 15.43 1.70
N ILE A 94 -6.77 15.86 0.89
CA ILE A 94 -8.16 15.42 0.95
C ILE A 94 -8.30 14.13 0.13
N ASN A 95 -9.11 13.18 0.61
CA ASN A 95 -9.47 11.98 -0.14
C ASN A 95 -11.00 11.84 -0.25
N ASN A 96 -11.48 10.87 -1.01
CA ASN A 96 -12.90 10.53 -1.12
C ASN A 96 -13.29 9.28 -0.30
N PHE A 97 -12.58 9.04 0.81
CA PHE A 97 -12.92 8.07 1.85
C PHE A 97 -13.42 8.81 3.11
N CYS A 98 -12.57 8.91 4.14
CA CYS A 98 -12.86 9.67 5.37
C CYS A 98 -12.58 11.18 5.23
N ILE A 99 -12.32 11.67 4.01
CA ILE A 99 -12.14 13.07 3.65
C ILE A 99 -10.81 13.65 4.14
N SER A 100 -10.62 13.89 5.44
CA SER A 100 -9.47 14.65 5.95
C SER A 100 -9.10 14.35 7.40
N ILE A 101 -7.85 14.65 7.76
CA ILE A 101 -7.33 14.48 9.12
C ILE A 101 -7.63 15.64 10.07
N PRO A 102 -7.53 16.92 9.67
CA PRO A 102 -7.84 18.04 10.56
C PRO A 102 -9.16 17.82 11.29
N SER A 103 -9.18 18.14 12.58
CA SER A 103 -10.22 17.82 13.59
C SER A 103 -10.51 16.33 13.87
N ASN A 104 -10.01 15.38 13.08
CA ASN A 104 -10.27 13.94 13.21
C ASN A 104 -9.07 13.12 13.72
N TYR A 105 -8.06 13.79 14.30
CA TYR A 105 -6.75 13.22 14.59
C TYR A 105 -6.82 11.89 15.36
N ALA A 106 -7.49 11.86 16.52
CA ALA A 106 -7.49 10.69 17.41
C ALA A 106 -8.00 9.40 16.76
N ALA A 107 -8.92 9.51 15.80
CA ALA A 107 -9.39 8.37 15.00
C ALA A 107 -8.38 7.98 13.91
N CYS A 108 -7.76 8.97 13.25
CA CYS A 108 -6.84 8.76 12.14
C CYS A 108 -5.46 8.25 12.58
N THR A 109 -4.96 8.73 13.73
CA THR A 109 -3.60 8.50 14.26
C THR A 109 -3.45 7.19 15.00
N ALA A 110 -4.51 6.39 15.07
CA ALA A 110 -4.38 4.94 15.31
C ALA A 110 -3.40 4.29 14.32
N CYS A 111 -3.31 4.81 13.09
CA CYS A 111 -2.35 4.35 12.07
C CYS A 111 -1.11 5.24 11.94
N HIS A 112 -0.84 6.14 12.89
CA HIS A 112 0.39 6.93 12.93
C HIS A 112 1.46 6.18 13.73
N VAL A 113 2.74 6.33 13.38
CA VAL A 113 3.86 5.68 14.08
C VAL A 113 4.29 6.46 15.33
N GLY A 114 3.32 7.06 16.02
CA GLY A 114 3.55 7.82 17.24
C GLY A 114 2.40 7.75 18.24
N TYR A 115 2.65 8.32 19.41
CA TYR A 115 1.76 8.33 20.57
C TYR A 115 1.26 9.74 20.85
N GLY A 116 -0.06 9.91 21.02
CA GLY A 116 -0.67 11.13 21.54
C GLY A 116 -0.97 12.22 20.50
N TRP A 117 -0.89 11.94 19.21
CA TRP A 117 -1.30 12.90 18.17
C TRP A 117 -2.83 13.01 18.11
N LYS A 118 -3.38 13.89 18.97
CA LYS A 118 -4.83 14.08 19.17
C LYS A 118 -5.37 15.40 18.59
N ASP A 119 -4.50 16.36 18.29
CA ASP A 119 -4.84 17.68 17.78
C ASP A 119 -3.69 18.27 16.93
N LYS A 120 -3.82 19.54 16.53
CA LYS A 120 -2.83 20.25 15.72
C LYS A 120 -1.55 20.60 16.48
N ASP A 121 -1.56 20.52 17.81
CA ASP A 121 -0.49 20.98 18.70
C ASP A 121 0.44 19.82 19.10
N PHE A 122 0.40 18.71 18.35
CA PHE A 122 1.29 17.57 18.55
C PHE A 122 2.77 17.94 18.37
N ASP A 123 3.58 17.56 19.36
CA ASP A 123 5.02 17.81 19.41
C ASP A 123 5.77 16.76 18.57
N PHE A 124 6.03 17.09 17.30
CA PHE A 124 6.80 16.26 16.36
C PHE A 124 8.31 16.22 16.67
N ALA A 125 8.81 17.02 17.61
CA ALA A 125 10.22 17.02 18.00
C ALA A 125 10.52 16.02 19.13
N ARG A 126 9.50 15.60 19.89
CA ARG A 126 9.66 14.70 21.03
C ARG A 126 9.93 13.26 20.59
N GLU A 127 11.15 12.81 20.80
CA GLU A 127 11.63 11.48 20.41
C GLU A 127 10.86 10.35 21.13
N GLU A 128 10.44 10.56 22.38
CA GLU A 128 9.67 9.57 23.15
C GLU A 128 8.27 9.32 22.58
N ASN A 129 7.76 10.22 21.73
CA ASN A 129 6.47 10.01 21.09
C ASN A 129 6.53 9.05 19.90
N VAL A 130 7.72 8.59 19.47
CA VAL A 130 7.86 7.57 18.43
C VAL A 130 7.34 6.23 18.92
N ASP A 131 6.50 5.57 18.14
CA ASP A 131 6.01 4.22 18.42
C ASP A 131 6.95 3.20 17.77
N CYS A 132 7.89 2.67 18.55
CA CYS A 132 8.79 1.62 18.08
C CYS A 132 8.07 0.27 17.94
N LEU A 133 7.00 0.03 18.70
CA LEU A 133 6.38 -1.27 18.84
C LEU A 133 5.49 -1.61 17.64
N VAL A 134 4.82 -0.63 17.05
CA VAL A 134 3.88 -0.84 15.92
C VAL A 134 4.51 -1.54 14.71
N CYS A 135 5.81 -1.32 14.49
CA CYS A 135 6.56 -1.94 13.39
C CYS A 135 7.37 -3.18 13.83
N HIS A 136 7.72 -3.28 15.11
CA HIS A 136 8.68 -4.28 15.59
C HIS A 136 8.08 -5.34 16.51
N ASP A 137 6.78 -5.28 16.83
CA ASP A 137 6.10 -6.34 17.57
C ASP A 137 6.16 -7.68 16.83
N THR A 138 6.57 -8.74 17.53
CA THR A 138 6.50 -10.12 17.02
C THR A 138 5.54 -11.01 17.81
N THR A 139 4.83 -10.43 18.78
CA THR A 139 3.88 -11.14 19.63
C THR A 139 2.49 -11.25 19.02
N GLY A 140 2.15 -10.33 18.10
CA GLY A 140 0.83 -10.25 17.47
C GLY A 140 -0.25 -9.68 18.38
N VAL A 141 0.10 -9.18 19.57
CA VAL A 141 -0.88 -8.63 20.53
C VAL A 141 -0.85 -7.11 20.62
N TYR A 142 0.15 -6.44 20.05
CA TYR A 142 0.22 -4.99 20.06
C TYR A 142 -0.82 -4.39 19.11
N SER A 143 -1.65 -3.47 19.61
CA SER A 143 -2.66 -2.81 18.80
C SER A 143 -2.95 -1.39 19.30
N LYS A 144 -3.39 -0.54 18.37
CA LYS A 144 -3.72 0.88 18.61
C LYS A 144 -5.17 1.13 18.20
N PRO A 145 -6.13 1.00 19.13
CA PRO A 145 -7.54 1.22 18.79
C PRO A 145 -7.80 2.65 18.28
N PRO A 146 -8.68 2.82 17.27
CA PRO A 146 -9.16 4.14 16.85
C PRO A 146 -9.76 4.93 18.02
N GLY A 147 -9.46 6.23 18.08
CA GLY A 147 -9.97 7.14 19.12
C GLY A 147 -9.01 7.37 20.28
N LEU A 148 -7.91 6.61 20.39
CA LEU A 148 -6.90 6.77 21.44
C LEU A 148 -5.66 7.57 21.01
N ALA A 149 -5.72 8.26 19.87
CA ALA A 149 -4.64 9.09 19.35
C ALA A 149 -3.28 8.37 19.23
N GLY A 150 -3.33 7.12 18.77
CA GLY A 150 -2.15 6.28 18.59
C GLY A 150 -1.66 5.58 19.86
N ASN A 151 -2.34 5.70 20.99
CA ASN A 151 -1.97 4.96 22.20
C ASN A 151 -2.55 3.54 22.20
N PRO A 152 -1.80 2.53 22.68
CA PRO A 152 -2.36 1.23 23.03
C PRO A 152 -3.22 1.35 24.30
N VAL A 153 -4.06 0.35 24.55
CA VAL A 153 -4.75 0.23 25.85
C VAL A 153 -3.76 -0.27 26.89
N VAL A 154 -3.69 0.40 28.04
CA VAL A 154 -2.81 0.10 29.16
C VAL A 154 -3.58 0.21 30.48
N GLY A 155 -3.15 -0.49 31.52
CA GLY A 155 -3.83 -0.47 32.81
C GLY A 155 -5.14 -1.26 32.80
N ALA A 156 -6.26 -0.59 33.00
CA ALA A 156 -7.57 -1.25 33.03
C ALA A 156 -8.12 -1.51 31.62
N PRO A 157 -8.89 -2.59 31.40
CA PRO A 157 -9.66 -2.77 30.18
C PRO A 157 -10.61 -1.59 29.94
N ILE A 158 -10.81 -1.22 28.67
CA ILE A 158 -11.72 -0.14 28.27
C ILE A 158 -12.77 -0.65 27.30
N GLU A 159 -13.93 -0.02 27.27
CA GLU A 159 -14.99 -0.32 26.31
C GLU A 159 -14.89 0.59 25.08
N LEU A 160 -14.82 0.02 23.87
CA LEU A 160 -14.68 0.80 22.63
C LEU A 160 -15.52 0.26 21.47
N PRO A 161 -16.45 1.08 20.91
CA PRO A 161 -16.89 2.39 21.42
C PRO A 161 -17.56 2.30 22.81
N PRO A 162 -17.67 3.41 23.57
CA PRO A 162 -18.41 3.41 24.84
C PRO A 162 -19.85 2.92 24.67
N GLY A 163 -20.32 2.05 25.56
CA GLY A 163 -21.66 1.47 25.50
C GLY A 163 -21.89 0.39 24.43
N SER A 164 -20.82 -0.12 23.79
CA SER A 164 -20.90 -1.17 22.76
C SER A 164 -20.93 -2.61 23.29
N GLY A 165 -20.66 -2.81 24.58
CA GLY A 165 -20.36 -4.09 25.22
C GLY A 165 -18.97 -4.65 24.89
N LYS A 166 -18.19 -4.01 24.01
CA LYS A 166 -16.90 -4.55 23.53
C LYS A 166 -15.72 -4.04 24.34
N MET A 167 -15.21 -4.90 25.23
CA MET A 167 -14.03 -4.62 26.05
C MET A 167 -12.72 -4.91 25.30
N ILE A 168 -11.80 -3.95 25.31
CA ILE A 168 -10.42 -4.09 24.84
C ILE A 168 -9.51 -4.26 26.05
N LYS A 169 -8.74 -5.35 26.06
CA LYS A 169 -7.79 -5.66 27.14
C LYS A 169 -6.53 -4.80 27.01
N PRO A 170 -5.87 -4.48 28.13
CA PRO A 170 -4.59 -3.80 28.13
C PRO A 170 -3.50 -4.66 27.49
N VAL A 171 -2.56 -4.02 26.82
CA VAL A 171 -1.35 -4.64 26.27
C VAL A 171 -0.28 -4.70 27.36
N ASP A 172 0.35 -5.87 27.52
CA ASP A 172 1.56 -6.02 28.34
C ASP A 172 2.76 -5.47 27.55
N LEU A 173 3.03 -4.18 27.75
CA LEU A 173 4.07 -3.46 27.03
C LEU A 173 5.48 -4.00 27.31
N ALA A 174 5.75 -4.52 28.51
CA ALA A 174 7.05 -5.11 28.83
C ALA A 174 7.28 -6.38 28.02
N LYS A 175 6.28 -7.26 27.98
CA LYS A 175 6.33 -8.49 27.17
C LYS A 175 6.48 -8.21 25.68
N VAL A 176 5.80 -7.19 25.15
CA VAL A 176 5.95 -6.78 23.75
C VAL A 176 7.37 -6.24 23.51
N ALA A 177 7.86 -5.33 24.36
CA ALA A 177 9.19 -4.74 24.23
C ALA A 177 10.32 -5.79 24.28
N GLN A 178 10.20 -6.79 25.15
CA GLN A 178 11.16 -7.90 25.27
C GLN A 178 11.15 -8.85 24.06
N LYS A 179 10.09 -8.83 23.25
CA LYS A 179 9.91 -9.68 22.07
C LYS A 179 9.94 -8.90 20.76
N ILE A 180 10.53 -7.71 20.73
CA ILE A 180 10.67 -6.97 19.48
C ILE A 180 11.63 -7.68 18.51
N GLY A 181 11.39 -7.50 17.21
CA GLY A 181 12.13 -8.14 16.14
C GLY A 181 12.03 -7.43 14.81
N LYS A 182 12.29 -8.16 13.72
CA LYS A 182 12.13 -7.63 12.36
C LYS A 182 10.65 -7.41 12.06
N THR A 183 10.36 -6.42 11.21
CA THR A 183 9.00 -6.16 10.73
C THR A 183 8.46 -7.37 9.96
N SER A 184 7.14 -7.54 10.01
CA SER A 184 6.39 -8.56 9.29
C SER A 184 5.27 -7.93 8.44
N ARG A 185 4.60 -8.74 7.62
CA ARG A 185 3.39 -8.31 6.91
C ARG A 185 2.31 -7.84 7.87
N ASP A 186 2.16 -8.48 9.03
CA ASP A 186 1.20 -8.06 10.06
C ASP A 186 1.51 -6.69 10.65
N THR A 187 2.77 -6.41 10.98
CA THR A 187 3.15 -5.10 11.55
C THR A 187 2.92 -3.94 10.56
N CYS A 188 3.20 -4.16 9.27
CA CYS A 188 2.88 -3.19 8.23
C CYS A 188 1.36 -3.12 8.00
N GLY A 189 0.72 -4.28 7.99
CA GLY A 189 -0.70 -4.51 7.76
C GLY A 189 -1.62 -3.89 8.81
N ALA A 190 -1.15 -3.75 10.06
CA ALA A 190 -1.87 -3.07 11.14
C ALA A 190 -2.35 -1.65 10.73
N CYS A 191 -1.65 -1.02 9.79
CA CYS A 191 -2.04 0.25 9.19
C CYS A 191 -2.37 0.16 7.69
N HIS A 192 -1.72 -0.73 6.94
CA HIS A 192 -1.81 -0.76 5.47
C HIS A 192 -2.94 -1.65 4.93
N PHE A 193 -3.36 -2.68 5.66
CA PHE A 193 -4.49 -3.53 5.31
C PHE A 193 -5.82 -2.87 5.67
N SER A 194 -5.83 -2.13 6.78
CA SER A 194 -7.00 -1.42 7.29
C SER A 194 -6.87 0.10 7.10
N GLY A 195 -7.73 0.68 6.24
CA GLY A 195 -7.72 2.12 5.97
C GLY A 195 -9.04 2.59 5.37
N GLY A 196 -9.46 3.83 5.62
CA GLY A 196 -10.78 4.30 5.18
C GLY A 196 -11.95 3.70 5.98
N GLY A 197 -11.67 3.24 7.21
CA GLY A 197 -12.67 2.76 8.17
C GLY A 197 -12.93 1.26 8.15
N GLY A 198 -12.07 0.45 7.50
CA GLY A 198 -12.16 -1.01 7.52
C GLY A 198 -11.01 -1.68 6.76
N ASP A 199 -10.98 -3.01 6.85
CA ASP A 199 -10.05 -3.88 6.12
C ASP A 199 -10.35 -3.89 4.61
N GLY A 200 -9.31 -3.89 3.77
CA GLY A 200 -9.40 -3.92 2.31
C GLY A 200 -10.07 -2.71 1.65
N VAL A 201 -10.63 -1.77 2.42
CA VAL A 201 -11.47 -0.68 1.93
C VAL A 201 -10.75 0.24 0.96
N LYS A 202 -9.47 0.55 1.21
CA LYS A 202 -8.78 1.68 0.57
C LYS A 202 -8.04 1.32 -0.72
N HIS A 203 -6.95 0.56 -0.64
CA HIS A 203 -6.12 0.27 -1.82
C HIS A 203 -6.73 -0.86 -2.68
N GLY A 204 -7.40 -1.83 -2.03
CA GLY A 204 -8.03 -2.97 -2.70
C GLY A 204 -7.05 -4.07 -3.07
N ASP A 205 -5.77 -3.78 -3.26
CA ASP A 205 -4.68 -4.77 -3.39
C ASP A 205 -3.93 -4.99 -2.06
N MET A 206 -4.42 -4.45 -0.94
CA MET A 206 -3.88 -4.64 0.40
C MET A 206 -5.01 -4.82 1.41
N ASP A 207 -5.03 -5.98 2.05
CA ASP A 207 -6.01 -6.41 3.06
C ASP A 207 -5.42 -7.54 3.92
N THR A 208 -6.13 -7.97 4.96
CA THR A 208 -5.61 -8.96 5.92
C THR A 208 -5.33 -10.35 5.34
N SER A 209 -5.84 -10.70 4.16
CA SER A 209 -5.43 -11.94 3.47
C SER A 209 -3.93 -11.97 3.15
N LEU A 210 -3.26 -10.82 3.10
CA LEU A 210 -1.82 -10.72 2.89
C LEU A 210 -0.99 -10.99 4.16
N ALA A 211 -1.61 -11.26 5.31
CA ALA A 211 -0.87 -11.72 6.50
C ALA A 211 -0.14 -13.05 6.20
N ALA A 212 -0.87 -14.01 5.64
CA ALA A 212 -0.36 -15.30 5.21
C ALA A 212 -1.10 -15.77 3.92
N PRO A 213 -0.84 -15.12 2.78
CA PRO A 213 -1.54 -15.42 1.54
C PRO A 213 -1.03 -16.74 0.94
N ASP A 214 -1.84 -17.34 0.07
CA ASP A 214 -1.36 -18.34 -0.87
C ASP A 214 -0.81 -17.68 -2.15
N ALA A 215 -0.21 -18.49 -3.02
CA ALA A 215 0.28 -18.07 -4.32
C ALA A 215 -0.80 -17.43 -5.22
N ALA A 216 -2.08 -17.79 -5.07
CA ALA A 216 -3.15 -17.26 -5.89
C ALA A 216 -3.44 -15.79 -5.53
N VAL A 217 -3.34 -15.43 -4.25
CA VAL A 217 -3.49 -14.05 -3.78
C VAL A 217 -2.26 -13.21 -4.14
N ASP A 218 -1.04 -13.62 -3.75
CA ASP A 218 0.20 -12.93 -4.14
C ASP A 218 1.39 -13.89 -4.20
N ILE A 219 2.00 -14.05 -5.38
CA ILE A 219 3.10 -15.00 -5.60
C ILE A 219 4.40 -14.65 -4.85
N HIS A 220 4.63 -13.37 -4.52
CA HIS A 220 5.83 -12.96 -3.78
C HIS A 220 5.65 -13.14 -2.27
N MET A 221 4.44 -12.89 -1.78
CA MET A 221 4.11 -13.00 -0.35
C MET A 221 3.56 -14.37 0.05
N ASP A 222 3.36 -15.29 -0.89
CA ASP A 222 2.93 -16.67 -0.66
C ASP A 222 3.67 -17.29 0.54
N ALA A 223 2.92 -17.58 1.60
CA ALA A 223 3.45 -18.05 2.88
C ALA A 223 4.09 -19.43 2.78
N ALA A 224 3.71 -20.24 1.78
CA ALA A 224 4.34 -21.53 1.50
C ALA A 224 5.45 -21.45 0.45
N GLY A 225 5.65 -20.27 -0.16
CA GLY A 225 6.56 -20.03 -1.27
C GLY A 225 7.73 -19.13 -0.89
N LEU A 226 7.80 -17.95 -1.52
CA LEU A 226 8.87 -16.97 -1.27
C LEU A 226 8.74 -16.27 0.09
N ASP A 227 7.53 -16.22 0.65
CA ASP A 227 7.19 -15.63 1.95
C ASP A 227 7.80 -14.24 2.19
N PHE A 228 7.78 -13.37 1.17
CA PHE A 228 8.35 -12.03 1.32
C PHE A 228 7.61 -11.23 2.39
N THR A 229 8.37 -10.57 3.26
CA THR A 229 7.83 -9.46 4.05
C THR A 229 7.81 -8.20 3.21
N CYS A 230 7.07 -7.17 3.64
CA CYS A 230 7.06 -5.88 2.95
C CYS A 230 8.49 -5.31 2.81
N GLY A 231 9.33 -5.51 3.83
CA GLY A 231 10.71 -5.04 3.86
C GLY A 231 11.66 -5.74 2.87
N THR A 232 11.26 -6.88 2.27
CA THR A 232 12.03 -7.53 1.22
C THR A 232 12.06 -6.68 -0.05
N CYS A 233 10.92 -6.13 -0.47
CA CYS A 233 10.81 -5.23 -1.63
C CYS A 233 11.03 -3.76 -1.23
N HIS A 234 10.39 -3.32 -0.15
CA HIS A 234 10.57 -1.97 0.41
C HIS A 234 11.83 -1.91 1.26
N LYS A 235 12.98 -2.19 0.63
CA LYS A 235 14.29 -2.30 1.26
C LYS A 235 14.66 -0.99 1.96
N THR A 236 14.47 -0.99 3.27
CA THR A 236 14.53 0.20 4.12
C THR A 236 15.96 0.44 4.63
N SER A 237 16.37 1.70 4.66
CA SER A 237 17.63 2.13 5.29
C SER A 237 17.36 3.33 6.17
N SER A 238 17.96 3.36 7.37
CA SER A 238 17.79 4.47 8.33
C SER A 238 16.32 4.84 8.56
N HIS A 239 15.47 3.81 8.72
CA HIS A 239 14.01 3.91 8.85
C HIS A 239 13.26 4.59 7.69
N ASP A 240 13.94 4.97 6.61
CA ASP A 240 13.32 5.53 5.41
C ASP A 240 12.85 4.41 4.49
N VAL A 241 11.54 4.17 4.51
CA VAL A 241 10.89 3.12 3.72
C VAL A 241 10.68 3.65 2.29
N PRO A 242 11.29 3.02 1.27
CA PRO A 242 11.19 3.50 -0.10
C PRO A 242 9.80 3.21 -0.69
N GLY A 243 9.50 3.88 -1.80
CA GLY A 243 8.18 3.86 -2.43
C GLY A 243 7.32 5.05 -2.00
N SER A 244 6.49 5.52 -2.93
CA SER A 244 5.67 6.71 -2.72
C SER A 244 4.40 6.60 -3.53
N ARG A 245 3.26 6.88 -2.89
CA ARG A 245 1.99 7.08 -3.60
C ARG A 245 1.84 8.49 -4.19
N TYR A 246 2.76 9.40 -3.85
CA TYR A 246 2.75 10.79 -4.31
C TYR A 246 3.67 11.02 -5.51
N THR A 247 4.70 10.19 -5.62
CA THR A 247 5.69 10.16 -6.72
C THR A 247 6.07 8.70 -7.02
N PRO A 248 5.10 7.86 -7.43
CA PRO A 248 5.38 6.46 -7.74
C PRO A 248 6.31 6.34 -8.97
N THR A 249 7.11 5.28 -8.98
CA THR A 249 7.98 4.98 -10.12
C THR A 249 7.16 4.31 -11.22
N ALA A 250 6.71 5.08 -12.21
CA ALA A 250 5.91 4.54 -13.32
C ALA A 250 6.71 3.71 -14.32
N GLN A 251 7.99 4.03 -14.53
CA GLN A 251 8.88 3.25 -15.37
C GLN A 251 10.25 3.17 -14.70
N ASP A 252 10.83 1.98 -14.71
CA ASP A 252 12.16 1.72 -14.22
C ASP A 252 13.03 1.14 -15.33
N LYS A 253 14.19 1.76 -15.56
CA LYS A 253 15.14 1.41 -16.63
C LYS A 253 16.46 0.83 -16.09
N GLY A 254 16.59 0.65 -14.77
CA GLY A 254 17.87 0.36 -14.12
C GLY A 254 18.33 -1.11 -14.06
N GLY A 255 17.53 -2.07 -14.56
CA GLY A 255 17.85 -3.52 -14.52
C GLY A 255 17.73 -4.14 -13.11
N ALA A 256 18.22 -5.35 -12.86
CA ALA A 256 18.15 -5.92 -11.50
C ALA A 256 19.07 -5.15 -10.52
N HIS A 257 18.64 -4.98 -9.27
CA HIS A 257 19.48 -4.40 -8.22
C HIS A 257 20.64 -5.35 -7.88
N ILE A 258 21.86 -4.82 -7.84
CA ILE A 258 23.07 -5.62 -7.56
C ILE A 258 23.68 -5.20 -6.24
N ARG A 259 23.94 -6.17 -5.35
CA ARG A 259 24.58 -5.92 -4.06
C ARG A 259 25.94 -5.23 -4.27
N GLY A 260 26.14 -4.09 -3.60
CA GLY A 260 27.40 -3.33 -3.63
C GLY A 260 27.47 -2.25 -4.72
N LYS A 261 26.51 -2.22 -5.66
CA LYS A 261 26.39 -1.13 -6.62
C LYS A 261 25.67 0.06 -5.98
N ASP A 262 26.13 1.29 -6.26
CA ASP A 262 25.47 2.49 -5.75
C ASP A 262 24.18 2.76 -6.53
N GLU A 263 23.07 2.24 -5.98
CA GLU A 263 21.72 2.40 -6.53
C GLU A 263 20.80 3.08 -5.52
N LYS A 264 21.36 3.85 -4.59
CA LYS A 264 20.65 4.44 -3.43
C LYS A 264 19.45 5.31 -3.81
N GLN A 265 19.43 5.88 -5.02
CA GLN A 265 18.36 6.74 -5.51
C GLN A 265 17.28 5.99 -6.32
N ARG A 266 17.48 4.70 -6.60
CA ARG A 266 16.53 3.91 -7.38
C ARG A 266 15.56 3.18 -6.45
N ASN A 267 14.29 3.17 -6.83
CA ASN A 267 13.25 2.50 -6.07
C ASN A 267 13.44 0.96 -6.10
N PRO A 268 13.70 0.30 -4.96
CA PRO A 268 13.89 -1.16 -4.92
C PRO A 268 12.59 -1.96 -5.05
N ALA A 269 11.43 -1.32 -4.94
CA ALA A 269 10.13 -1.99 -4.97
C ALA A 269 9.53 -2.11 -6.39
N THR A 270 10.33 -1.94 -7.44
CA THR A 270 9.88 -2.12 -8.83
C THR A 270 10.07 -3.56 -9.30
N CYS A 271 9.31 -4.01 -10.30
CA CYS A 271 9.49 -5.33 -10.88
C CYS A 271 10.89 -5.50 -11.50
N VAL A 272 11.37 -4.46 -12.19
CA VAL A 272 12.65 -4.46 -12.89
C VAL A 272 13.84 -4.59 -11.92
N ALA A 273 13.69 -4.13 -10.67
CA ALA A 273 14.72 -4.30 -9.64
C ALA A 273 15.04 -5.78 -9.34
N CYS A 274 14.18 -6.74 -9.72
CA CYS A 274 14.45 -8.18 -9.60
C CYS A 274 14.41 -8.93 -10.95
N HIS A 275 13.55 -8.52 -11.88
CA HIS A 275 13.16 -9.35 -13.04
C HIS A 275 13.70 -8.91 -14.41
N ASP A 276 14.51 -7.84 -14.51
CA ASP A 276 14.86 -7.21 -15.79
C ASP A 276 13.61 -6.69 -16.57
N ASN A 277 13.81 -6.05 -17.73
CA ASN A 277 12.70 -5.50 -18.56
C ASN A 277 12.27 -6.46 -19.70
N ALA A 278 12.91 -7.63 -19.81
CA ALA A 278 12.64 -8.67 -20.79
C ALA A 278 12.54 -10.08 -20.14
N PRO A 279 11.66 -10.26 -19.12
CA PRO A 279 11.65 -11.48 -18.29
C PRO A 279 11.14 -12.74 -19.01
N HIS A 280 10.46 -12.61 -20.16
CA HIS A 280 9.68 -13.70 -20.76
C HIS A 280 10.51 -14.72 -21.56
N LYS A 281 11.62 -15.22 -21.01
CA LYS A 281 12.59 -16.07 -21.73
C LYS A 281 12.06 -17.45 -22.15
N LYS A 282 11.05 -17.96 -21.45
CA LYS A 282 10.49 -19.32 -21.65
C LYS A 282 9.10 -19.34 -22.29
N ALA A 283 8.53 -18.18 -22.61
CA ALA A 283 7.21 -18.09 -23.25
C ALA A 283 7.35 -18.29 -24.76
N LYS A 284 6.34 -18.92 -25.39
CA LYS A 284 6.33 -19.16 -26.84
C LYS A 284 6.40 -17.85 -27.65
N GLU A 285 5.75 -16.80 -27.17
CA GLU A 285 5.74 -15.45 -27.76
C GLU A 285 6.66 -14.46 -27.01
N SER A 286 7.77 -14.94 -26.45
CA SER A 286 8.73 -14.18 -25.63
C SER A 286 9.06 -12.78 -26.14
N ALA A 287 9.45 -12.66 -27.42
CA ALA A 287 9.82 -11.41 -28.05
C ALA A 287 8.66 -10.40 -28.05
N ARG A 288 7.42 -10.86 -28.29
CA ARG A 288 6.24 -9.99 -28.27
C ARG A 288 5.89 -9.56 -26.86
N LEU A 289 5.92 -10.46 -25.88
CA LEU A 289 5.65 -10.10 -24.48
C LEU A 289 6.70 -9.11 -23.94
N ASN A 290 7.98 -9.32 -24.24
CA ASN A 290 9.04 -8.39 -23.87
C ASN A 290 8.89 -7.03 -24.57
N HIS A 291 8.40 -7.00 -25.82
CA HIS A 291 8.10 -5.73 -26.49
C HIS A 291 6.96 -4.95 -25.82
N HIS A 292 5.95 -5.63 -25.25
CA HIS A 292 4.87 -4.96 -24.52
C HIS A 292 5.39 -4.18 -23.30
N ALA A 293 6.45 -4.65 -22.62
CA ALA A 293 7.03 -3.96 -21.47
C ALA A 293 7.53 -2.52 -21.79
N ASN A 294 7.65 -2.15 -23.07
CA ASN A 294 7.98 -0.79 -23.49
C ASN A 294 6.82 0.20 -23.32
N LYS A 295 5.57 -0.29 -23.27
CA LYS A 295 4.35 0.53 -23.22
C LYS A 295 3.31 0.04 -22.21
N VAL A 296 3.46 -1.16 -21.68
CA VAL A 296 2.54 -1.79 -20.72
C VAL A 296 3.32 -2.12 -19.45
N ALA A 297 2.86 -1.62 -18.31
CA ALA A 297 3.48 -1.91 -17.03
C ALA A 297 3.36 -3.41 -16.68
N CYS A 298 4.34 -3.97 -15.98
CA CYS A 298 4.31 -5.38 -15.55
C CYS A 298 3.02 -5.68 -14.77
N GLN A 299 2.62 -4.74 -13.91
CA GLN A 299 1.40 -4.76 -13.11
C GLN A 299 0.14 -4.97 -13.95
N THR A 300 0.05 -4.38 -15.15
CA THR A 300 -1.13 -4.46 -16.02
C THR A 300 -1.44 -5.91 -16.42
N CYS A 301 -0.40 -6.71 -16.69
CA CYS A 301 -0.56 -8.11 -17.06
C CYS A 301 -0.57 -9.05 -15.85
N HIS A 302 0.20 -8.73 -14.81
CA HIS A 302 0.42 -9.62 -13.68
C HIS A 302 -0.49 -9.39 -12.47
N ILE A 303 -1.31 -8.34 -12.49
CA ILE A 303 -2.37 -8.10 -11.50
C ILE A 303 -3.72 -8.10 -12.25
N PRO A 304 -4.27 -9.29 -12.58
CA PRO A 304 -5.47 -9.40 -13.41
C PRO A 304 -6.73 -8.86 -12.71
N ALA A 305 -6.72 -8.89 -11.37
CA ALA A 305 -7.73 -8.32 -10.49
C ALA A 305 -7.11 -7.98 -9.11
N PHE A 306 -7.76 -7.09 -8.36
CA PHE A 306 -7.48 -6.82 -6.94
C PHE A 306 -8.69 -7.22 -6.08
N ALA A 307 -8.55 -7.11 -4.75
CA ALA A 307 -9.52 -7.61 -3.77
C ALA A 307 -9.79 -9.11 -3.96
N ARG A 308 -8.71 -9.88 -4.13
CA ARG A 308 -8.74 -11.30 -4.49
C ARG A 308 -8.68 -12.25 -3.29
N GLY A 309 -8.35 -11.76 -2.11
CA GLY A 309 -8.27 -12.53 -0.87
C GLY A 309 -9.61 -12.79 -0.16
N GLY A 310 -10.73 -12.58 -0.84
CA GLY A 310 -12.08 -12.71 -0.25
C GLY A 310 -12.52 -11.50 0.58
N ILE A 311 -11.75 -10.42 0.58
CA ILE A 311 -12.07 -9.18 1.30
C ILE A 311 -12.49 -8.10 0.30
N PRO A 312 -13.74 -7.60 0.36
CA PRO A 312 -14.21 -6.58 -0.56
C PRO A 312 -13.54 -5.23 -0.32
N THR A 313 -13.41 -4.46 -1.39
CA THR A 313 -12.93 -3.08 -1.35
C THR A 313 -14.05 -2.10 -1.71
N LYS A 314 -14.02 -0.88 -1.17
CA LYS A 314 -14.99 0.16 -1.58
C LYS A 314 -14.60 0.69 -2.95
N MET A 315 -15.55 0.67 -3.87
CA MET A 315 -15.47 1.25 -5.20
C MET A 315 -16.23 2.57 -5.31
N VAL A 316 -17.30 2.72 -4.51
CA VAL A 316 -18.06 3.96 -4.37
C VAL A 316 -18.32 4.27 -2.90
N TRP A 317 -18.21 5.54 -2.52
CA TRP A 317 -18.70 6.06 -1.24
C TRP A 317 -19.48 7.36 -1.47
N ASP A 318 -20.79 7.31 -1.26
CA ASP A 318 -21.69 8.47 -1.38
C ASP A 318 -22.07 8.99 0.01
N TRP A 319 -21.43 10.10 0.43
CA TRP A 319 -21.75 10.80 1.67
C TRP A 319 -23.04 11.62 1.61
N SER A 320 -23.58 11.92 0.41
CA SER A 320 -24.77 12.74 0.27
C SER A 320 -26.04 12.06 0.78
N THR A 321 -26.01 10.74 0.88
CA THR A 321 -27.12 9.94 1.41
C THR A 321 -27.03 9.70 2.92
N ALA A 322 -25.95 10.14 3.55
CA ALA A 322 -25.77 10.06 4.99
C ALA A 322 -26.81 10.91 5.75
N GLY A 323 -27.03 10.59 7.02
CA GLY A 323 -27.95 11.32 7.90
C GLY A 323 -29.34 10.69 8.07
N LYS A 324 -29.68 9.60 7.36
CA LYS A 324 -30.97 8.93 7.55
C LYS A 324 -30.98 8.18 8.87
N VAL A 325 -32.05 8.34 9.64
CA VAL A 325 -32.33 7.62 10.90
C VAL A 325 -33.55 6.70 10.72
N ASP A 326 -33.73 5.74 11.61
CA ASP A 326 -34.92 4.90 11.63
C ASP A 326 -36.15 5.65 12.21
N LYS A 327 -37.28 4.95 12.30
CA LYS A 327 -38.54 5.49 12.83
C LYS A 327 -38.45 6.01 14.28
N ASP A 328 -37.47 5.52 15.05
CA ASP A 328 -37.27 5.87 16.45
C ASP A 328 -36.17 6.94 16.60
N GLY A 329 -35.70 7.52 15.48
CA GLY A 329 -34.64 8.53 15.45
C GLY A 329 -33.24 7.96 15.66
N LYS A 330 -33.06 6.63 15.61
CA LYS A 330 -31.77 5.98 15.84
C LYS A 330 -30.99 5.80 14.54
N GLN A 331 -29.66 5.87 14.65
CA GLN A 331 -28.78 5.53 13.54
C GLN A 331 -28.87 4.03 13.23
N PHE A 332 -28.78 3.68 11.95
CA PHE A 332 -28.81 2.30 11.50
C PHE A 332 -27.75 2.03 10.44
N SER A 333 -27.60 0.77 10.07
CA SER A 333 -26.75 0.33 8.95
C SER A 333 -27.46 -0.75 8.16
N LYS A 334 -27.22 -0.79 6.85
CA LYS A 334 -27.70 -1.87 5.98
C LYS A 334 -26.54 -2.72 5.53
N LYS A 335 -26.79 -4.01 5.39
CA LYS A 335 -25.82 -4.99 4.91
C LYS A 335 -26.31 -5.65 3.62
N ASP A 336 -25.38 -6.05 2.77
CA ASP A 336 -25.67 -6.91 1.63
C ASP A 336 -25.91 -8.37 2.07
N ALA A 337 -26.17 -9.25 1.09
CA ALA A 337 -26.39 -10.68 1.34
C ALA A 337 -25.15 -11.40 1.92
N LYS A 338 -23.95 -10.85 1.76
CA LYS A 338 -22.70 -11.38 2.34
C LYS A 338 -22.40 -10.79 3.73
N GLY A 339 -23.28 -9.93 4.26
CA GLY A 339 -23.13 -9.32 5.57
C GLY A 339 -22.21 -8.08 5.59
N HIS A 340 -21.77 -7.58 4.44
CA HIS A 340 -20.97 -6.37 4.36
C HIS A 340 -21.83 -5.12 4.45
N VAL A 341 -21.36 -4.11 5.18
CA VAL A 341 -22.10 -2.84 5.31
C VAL A 341 -22.09 -2.10 3.97
N VAL A 342 -23.28 -1.83 3.44
CA VAL A 342 -23.51 -1.07 2.20
C VAL A 342 -24.17 0.29 2.43
N TYR A 343 -24.65 0.54 3.66
CA TYR A 343 -25.09 1.86 4.10
C TYR A 343 -24.85 2.00 5.60
N ALA A 344 -24.45 3.18 6.05
CA ALA A 344 -24.50 3.55 7.46
C ALA A 344 -24.95 5.00 7.63
N SER A 345 -25.83 5.29 8.60
CA SER A 345 -26.35 6.66 8.83
C SER A 345 -25.24 7.71 8.91
N HIS A 346 -24.14 7.39 9.57
CA HIS A 346 -23.01 8.30 9.76
C HIS A 346 -22.02 8.36 8.58
N LYS A 347 -22.24 7.62 7.48
CA LYS A 347 -21.30 7.54 6.34
C LYS A 347 -21.96 7.56 4.96
N GLY A 348 -23.25 7.27 4.85
CA GLY A 348 -23.96 7.18 3.57
C GLY A 348 -23.83 5.79 2.92
N ASP A 349 -23.97 5.74 1.61
CA ASP A 349 -24.01 4.50 0.81
C ASP A 349 -22.62 4.08 0.30
N PHE A 350 -22.43 2.77 0.16
CA PHE A 350 -21.22 2.15 -0.37
C PHE A 350 -21.53 1.19 -1.51
N VAL A 351 -20.65 1.16 -2.51
CA VAL A 351 -20.57 0.04 -3.46
C VAL A 351 -19.26 -0.70 -3.22
N LEU A 352 -19.37 -2.00 -3.01
CA LEU A 352 -18.25 -2.89 -2.72
C LEU A 352 -17.91 -3.73 -3.95
N GLY A 353 -16.64 -4.13 -4.07
CA GLY A 353 -16.17 -5.03 -5.13
C GLY A 353 -15.17 -6.05 -4.60
N GLU A 354 -15.26 -7.28 -5.10
CA GLU A 354 -14.30 -8.37 -4.92
C GLU A 354 -13.84 -8.81 -6.30
N ASN A 355 -12.60 -9.31 -6.41
CA ASN A 355 -12.00 -9.74 -7.68
C ASN A 355 -12.15 -8.69 -8.80
N VAL A 356 -11.90 -7.42 -8.45
CA VAL A 356 -12.17 -6.29 -9.32
C VAL A 356 -11.09 -6.21 -10.40
N LYS A 357 -11.50 -6.26 -11.67
CA LYS A 357 -10.64 -5.95 -12.81
C LYS A 357 -10.22 -4.47 -12.75
N PRO A 358 -8.92 -4.14 -12.82
CA PRO A 358 -8.47 -2.76 -12.81
C PRO A 358 -8.97 -1.97 -14.03
N GLU A 359 -9.05 -0.65 -13.87
CA GLU A 359 -9.14 0.26 -15.00
C GLU A 359 -7.73 0.67 -15.44
N TYR A 360 -7.52 0.87 -16.73
CA TYR A 360 -6.20 1.12 -17.28
C TYR A 360 -6.04 2.57 -17.73
N ARG A 361 -4.88 3.18 -17.46
CA ARG A 361 -4.55 4.56 -17.86
C ARG A 361 -3.09 4.68 -18.25
N TRP A 362 -2.77 5.58 -19.18
CA TRP A 362 -1.38 6.03 -19.35
C TRP A 362 -0.91 6.72 -18.08
N PHE A 363 0.28 6.35 -17.62
CA PHE A 363 0.83 6.87 -16.39
C PHE A 363 2.35 7.07 -16.49
N ASN A 364 2.81 8.26 -16.13
CA ASN A 364 4.22 8.65 -16.17
C ASN A 364 4.87 8.89 -14.79
N GLY A 365 4.12 8.66 -13.70
CA GLY A 365 4.60 8.80 -12.32
C GLY A 365 4.19 10.12 -11.67
N GLU A 366 3.76 11.10 -12.46
CA GLU A 366 3.32 12.41 -11.98
C GLU A 366 1.90 12.32 -11.45
N ILE A 367 1.67 12.88 -10.26
CA ILE A 367 0.34 12.98 -9.66
C ILE A 367 0.17 14.38 -9.10
N THR A 368 -0.88 15.06 -9.55
CA THR A 368 -1.29 16.37 -9.02
C THR A 368 -2.56 16.21 -8.19
N TYR A 369 -2.57 16.73 -6.97
CA TYR A 369 -3.74 16.64 -6.08
C TYR A 369 -4.57 17.92 -6.13
N THR A 370 -5.87 17.79 -5.92
CA THR A 370 -6.76 18.92 -5.58
C THR A 370 -6.64 19.15 -4.07
N LEU A 371 -6.12 20.30 -3.67
CA LEU A 371 -5.90 20.69 -2.27
C LEU A 371 -7.03 21.57 -1.74
N LEU A 372 -7.08 21.79 -0.43
CA LEU A 372 -8.17 22.53 0.24
C LEU A 372 -8.40 23.94 -0.33
N GLY A 373 -7.34 24.63 -0.75
CA GLY A 373 -7.42 25.98 -1.32
C GLY A 373 -7.81 26.01 -2.81
N ASP A 374 -7.83 24.88 -3.48
CA ASP A 374 -8.10 24.82 -4.92
C ASP A 374 -9.60 24.99 -5.19
N LYS A 375 -9.92 25.82 -6.18
CA LYS A 375 -11.29 26.01 -6.65
C LYS A 375 -11.71 24.83 -7.51
N ILE A 376 -12.94 24.35 -7.30
CA ILE A 376 -13.57 23.29 -8.08
C ILE A 376 -14.93 23.76 -8.58
N GLU A 377 -15.34 23.29 -9.74
CA GLU A 377 -16.67 23.52 -10.28
C GLU A 377 -17.49 22.23 -10.22
N LYS A 378 -18.74 22.34 -9.78
CA LYS A 378 -19.68 21.23 -9.87
C LYS A 378 -20.22 21.17 -11.30
N GLY A 379 -19.98 20.06 -11.97
CA GLY A 379 -20.45 19.83 -13.34
C GLY A 379 -20.68 18.33 -13.60
N ASP A 380 -20.90 17.99 -14.87
CA ASP A 380 -21.24 16.63 -15.30
C ASP A 380 -20.11 15.61 -15.12
N LYS A 381 -18.87 16.08 -14.95
CA LYS A 381 -17.70 15.22 -14.72
C LYS A 381 -17.30 15.26 -13.24
N PRO A 382 -16.97 14.10 -12.64
CA PRO A 382 -16.47 14.05 -11.28
C PRO A 382 -15.22 14.92 -11.09
N THR A 383 -15.14 15.60 -9.95
CA THR A 383 -13.92 16.30 -9.52
C THR A 383 -12.82 15.29 -9.21
N GLN A 384 -11.69 15.42 -9.89
CA GLN A 384 -10.53 14.56 -9.66
C GLN A 384 -9.80 14.99 -8.38
N ILE A 385 -9.86 14.17 -7.34
CA ILE A 385 -9.10 14.38 -6.10
C ILE A 385 -7.60 14.33 -6.37
N ASN A 386 -7.20 13.43 -7.26
CA ASN A 386 -5.88 13.40 -7.85
C ASN A 386 -5.99 13.19 -9.35
N ARG A 387 -5.13 13.89 -10.08
CA ARG A 387 -4.95 13.79 -11.53
C ARG A 387 -3.65 13.04 -11.77
N ILE A 388 -3.72 11.97 -12.54
CA ILE A 388 -2.55 11.21 -12.97
C ILE A 388 -2.03 11.79 -14.29
N GLY A 389 -0.72 12.01 -14.38
CA GLY A 389 -0.05 12.41 -15.61
C GLY A 389 0.25 11.20 -16.48
N GLY A 390 0.27 11.41 -17.79
CA GLY A 390 0.68 10.40 -18.77
C GLY A 390 0.02 10.58 -20.12
N SER A 391 0.70 10.16 -21.17
CA SER A 391 0.17 10.16 -22.53
C SER A 391 0.90 9.12 -23.40
N PRO A 392 0.31 8.64 -24.50
CA PRO A 392 0.98 7.70 -25.40
C PRO A 392 2.29 8.25 -26.00
N THR A 393 2.44 9.59 -26.06
CA THR A 393 3.47 10.32 -26.81
C THR A 393 4.58 10.94 -25.95
N ASP A 394 4.51 10.90 -24.61
CA ASP A 394 5.50 11.58 -23.75
C ASP A 394 6.83 10.83 -23.59
N GLY A 395 6.96 9.64 -24.19
CA GLY A 395 8.19 8.83 -24.16
C GLY A 395 8.53 8.19 -22.80
N LYS A 396 7.75 8.43 -21.74
CA LYS A 396 7.98 7.91 -20.39
C LYS A 396 6.78 7.18 -19.78
N SER A 397 5.59 7.32 -20.36
CA SER A 397 4.38 6.66 -19.89
C SER A 397 4.33 5.18 -20.23
N LEU A 398 3.80 4.41 -19.29
CA LEU A 398 3.31 3.05 -19.50
C LEU A 398 1.79 3.00 -19.22
N ILE A 399 1.11 2.00 -19.74
CA ILE A 399 -0.27 1.68 -19.38
C ILE A 399 -0.24 0.94 -18.05
N TRP A 400 -0.86 1.54 -17.03
CA TRP A 400 -0.89 1.04 -15.65
C TRP A 400 -2.30 0.62 -15.22
N PRO A 401 -2.43 -0.41 -14.36
CA PRO A 401 -3.68 -0.76 -13.73
C PRO A 401 -3.97 0.14 -12.52
N MET A 402 -5.20 0.61 -12.42
CA MET A 402 -5.67 1.54 -11.41
C MET A 402 -6.95 0.99 -10.76
N LYS A 403 -7.03 1.10 -9.44
CA LYS A 403 -8.30 1.24 -8.75
C LYS A 403 -8.75 2.69 -8.88
N ILE A 404 -9.98 2.90 -9.35
CA ILE A 404 -10.62 4.22 -9.33
C ILE A 404 -11.69 4.21 -8.26
N MET A 405 -11.42 4.90 -7.16
CA MET A 405 -12.40 5.14 -6.10
C MET A 405 -13.28 6.30 -6.53
N ARG A 406 -14.58 6.05 -6.66
CA ARG A 406 -15.58 7.09 -6.95
C ARG A 406 -16.33 7.46 -5.69
N GLY A 407 -16.96 8.61 -5.67
CA GLY A 407 -17.77 8.99 -4.53
C GLY A 407 -18.50 10.29 -4.73
N LYS A 408 -19.20 10.69 -3.67
CA LYS A 408 -19.85 11.99 -3.58
C LYS A 408 -19.60 12.52 -2.18
N GLN A 409 -18.98 13.68 -2.06
CA GLN A 409 -18.51 14.22 -0.78
C GLN A 409 -18.95 15.67 -0.61
N PRO A 410 -19.09 16.15 0.64
CA PRO A 410 -19.44 17.54 0.89
C PRO A 410 -18.41 18.50 0.28
N TYR A 411 -18.90 19.64 -0.19
CA TYR A 411 -18.11 20.78 -0.65
C TYR A 411 -18.85 22.08 -0.33
N ASP A 412 -18.12 23.20 -0.36
CA ASP A 412 -18.68 24.53 -0.17
C ASP A 412 -19.03 25.14 -1.54
N PRO A 413 -20.32 25.35 -1.87
CA PRO A 413 -20.74 25.84 -3.19
C PRO A 413 -20.47 27.33 -3.41
N VAL A 414 -20.30 28.12 -2.34
CA VAL A 414 -20.02 29.55 -2.44
C VAL A 414 -18.52 29.78 -2.57
N ASN A 415 -17.73 29.14 -1.71
CA ASN A 415 -16.27 29.21 -1.80
C ASN A 415 -15.73 28.32 -2.92
N LYS A 416 -16.53 27.41 -3.49
CA LYS A 416 -16.13 26.48 -4.56
C LYS A 416 -14.92 25.65 -4.18
N THR A 417 -14.86 25.15 -2.95
CA THR A 417 -13.74 24.33 -2.45
C THR A 417 -14.25 23.01 -1.89
N LEU A 418 -13.40 21.98 -1.93
CA LEU A 418 -13.59 20.84 -1.05
C LEU A 418 -13.54 21.30 0.42
N VAL A 419 -14.09 20.49 1.33
CA VAL A 419 -14.11 20.81 2.76
C VAL A 419 -13.42 19.73 3.59
N THR A 420 -13.06 20.08 4.81
CA THR A 420 -12.43 19.18 5.79
C THR A 420 -13.34 19.00 7.00
N PRO A 421 -14.38 18.14 6.95
CA PRO A 421 -15.36 18.03 8.02
C PRO A 421 -14.82 17.34 9.27
N HIS A 422 -15.29 17.78 10.43
CA HIS A 422 -15.14 17.07 11.68
C HIS A 422 -16.13 15.89 11.74
N THR A 423 -15.64 14.70 11.46
CA THR A 423 -16.46 13.48 11.33
C THR A 423 -16.42 12.63 12.59
N ALA A 424 -15.24 12.49 13.21
CA ALA A 424 -15.00 11.55 14.29
C ALA A 424 -14.81 12.27 15.63
N GLY A 425 -15.47 11.78 16.67
CA GLY A 425 -15.45 12.38 18.01
C GLY A 425 -16.73 12.02 18.77
N ASN A 426 -16.75 12.21 20.09
CA ASN A 426 -17.95 12.06 20.91
C ASN A 426 -18.47 13.41 21.45
N ASP A 427 -18.01 14.51 20.87
CA ASP A 427 -18.50 15.87 21.10
C ASP A 427 -19.75 16.18 20.25
N ASP A 428 -20.26 17.40 20.38
CA ASP A 428 -21.52 17.85 19.77
C ASP A 428 -21.36 18.36 18.33
N THR A 429 -20.15 18.28 17.77
CA THR A 429 -19.82 18.75 16.42
C THR A 429 -19.42 17.63 15.47
N GLY A 430 -18.97 16.48 15.98
CA GLY A 430 -18.61 15.32 15.15
C GLY A 430 -19.79 14.76 14.35
N TYR A 431 -19.66 14.69 13.03
CA TYR A 431 -20.74 14.21 12.15
C TYR A 431 -21.22 12.80 12.52
N TRP A 432 -20.33 11.88 12.90
CA TRP A 432 -20.72 10.49 13.14
C TRP A 432 -21.70 10.31 14.29
N LYS A 433 -21.67 11.22 15.28
CA LYS A 433 -22.61 11.22 16.40
C LYS A 433 -23.87 12.02 16.06
N ASN A 434 -23.68 13.21 15.49
CA ASN A 434 -24.71 14.24 15.46
C ASN A 434 -25.45 14.36 14.11
N LEU A 435 -24.90 13.78 13.04
CA LEU A 435 -25.46 13.80 11.68
C LEU A 435 -25.74 15.21 11.12
N ASN A 436 -25.02 16.23 11.60
CA ASN A 436 -25.17 17.62 11.16
C ASN A 436 -23.95 18.07 10.34
N TRP A 437 -24.15 18.27 9.03
CA TRP A 437 -23.07 18.64 8.12
C TRP A 437 -22.54 20.06 8.33
N GLU A 438 -23.41 21.03 8.58
CA GLU A 438 -23.01 22.43 8.75
C GLU A 438 -22.06 22.58 9.94
N LYS A 439 -22.43 22.04 11.11
CA LYS A 439 -21.59 22.06 12.32
C LYS A 439 -20.28 21.30 12.13
N ALA A 440 -20.33 20.13 11.49
CA ALA A 440 -19.15 19.31 11.23
C ALA A 440 -18.15 20.04 10.32
N ILE A 441 -18.64 20.64 9.23
CA ILE A 441 -17.82 21.36 8.26
C ILE A 441 -17.28 22.65 8.87
N GLU A 442 -18.10 23.43 9.56
CA GLU A 442 -17.66 24.65 10.26
C GLU A 442 -16.49 24.35 11.21
N THR A 443 -16.65 23.33 12.06
CA THR A 443 -15.63 22.94 13.04
C THR A 443 -14.33 22.49 12.38
N GLY A 444 -14.44 21.63 11.36
CA GLY A 444 -13.26 21.09 10.69
C GLY A 444 -12.54 22.12 9.82
N MET A 445 -13.27 22.98 9.11
CA MET A 445 -12.69 24.09 8.34
C MET A 445 -12.00 25.11 9.25
N LYS A 446 -12.58 25.42 10.41
CA LYS A 446 -11.94 26.24 11.45
C LYS A 446 -10.64 25.61 11.95
N ASN A 447 -10.61 24.29 12.18
CA ASN A 447 -9.38 23.59 12.57
C ASN A 447 -8.29 23.65 11.49
N SER A 448 -8.70 23.61 10.22
CA SER A 448 -7.83 23.75 9.04
C SER A 448 -7.42 25.19 8.73
N GLY A 449 -7.97 26.19 9.43
CA GLY A 449 -7.73 27.61 9.15
C GLY A 449 -8.31 28.08 7.81
N ALA A 450 -9.37 27.44 7.31
CA ALA A 450 -10.01 27.74 6.04
C ALA A 450 -11.42 28.31 6.22
N PRO A 451 -11.89 29.21 5.33
CA PRO A 451 -13.23 29.78 5.41
C PRO A 451 -14.30 28.74 5.06
N PHE A 452 -15.47 28.88 5.67
CA PHE A 452 -16.68 28.15 5.31
C PHE A 452 -17.82 29.14 5.13
N SER A 453 -18.59 29.01 4.05
CA SER A 453 -19.68 29.93 3.73
C SER A 453 -20.96 29.70 4.53
N GLY A 454 -21.02 28.61 5.32
CA GLY A 454 -22.25 28.16 5.95
C GLY A 454 -23.16 27.36 5.02
N LYS A 455 -22.76 27.10 3.76
CA LYS A 455 -23.54 26.32 2.79
C LYS A 455 -22.85 25.01 2.46
N VAL A 456 -23.63 23.93 2.47
CA VAL A 456 -23.17 22.58 2.13
C VAL A 456 -23.88 22.13 0.87
N ASP A 457 -23.12 21.66 -0.09
CA ASP A 457 -23.61 20.86 -1.21
C ASP A 457 -22.67 19.66 -1.38
N PHE A 458 -23.00 18.74 -2.29
CA PHE A 458 -22.21 17.55 -2.57
C PHE A 458 -21.78 17.53 -4.03
N VAL A 459 -20.52 17.11 -4.23
CA VAL A 459 -19.90 16.99 -5.55
C VAL A 459 -19.42 15.56 -5.76
N GLU A 460 -19.57 15.06 -6.99
CA GLU A 460 -19.01 13.78 -7.39
C GLU A 460 -17.49 13.88 -7.48
N THR A 461 -16.81 12.85 -7.02
CA THR A 461 -15.34 12.80 -7.01
C THR A 461 -14.81 11.46 -7.47
N GLU A 462 -13.61 11.49 -8.05
CA GLU A 462 -12.85 10.28 -8.35
C GLU A 462 -11.40 10.41 -7.86
N MET A 463 -10.82 9.27 -7.49
CA MET A 463 -9.45 9.19 -6.98
C MET A 463 -8.77 7.93 -7.52
N TYR A 464 -7.60 8.11 -8.13
CA TYR A 464 -6.80 7.09 -8.78
C TYR A 464 -5.78 6.48 -7.82
N TRP A 465 -5.73 5.15 -7.79
CA TRP A 465 -4.81 4.37 -6.97
C TRP A 465 -4.15 3.30 -7.83
N PRO A 466 -2.85 3.41 -8.16
CA PRO A 466 -2.13 2.33 -8.84
C PRO A 466 -2.17 1.04 -8.02
N THR A 467 -2.47 -0.08 -8.67
CA THR A 467 -2.42 -1.41 -8.02
C THR A 467 -1.04 -2.02 -8.23
N THR A 468 -0.38 -2.41 -7.14
CA THR A 468 1.03 -2.85 -7.15
C THR A 468 1.29 -4.17 -6.45
N HIS A 469 0.31 -4.67 -5.69
CA HIS A 469 0.36 -5.95 -4.99
C HIS A 469 -0.69 -6.91 -5.55
N MET A 470 -0.80 -8.09 -4.95
CA MET A 470 -1.58 -9.20 -5.46
C MET A 470 -1.10 -9.59 -6.86
N VAL A 471 0.20 -9.82 -7.01
CA VAL A 471 0.75 -10.36 -8.26
C VAL A 471 0.32 -11.81 -8.40
N ALA A 472 -0.40 -12.14 -9.47
CA ALA A 472 -0.91 -13.49 -9.71
C ALA A 472 0.19 -14.43 -10.24
N PRO A 473 0.01 -15.76 -10.08
CA PRO A 473 0.84 -16.76 -10.74
C PRO A 473 0.90 -16.55 -12.26
N LYS A 474 2.01 -16.94 -12.89
CA LYS A 474 2.27 -16.68 -14.33
C LYS A 474 1.20 -17.26 -15.27
N ASP A 475 0.56 -18.36 -14.90
CA ASP A 475 -0.52 -19.02 -15.65
C ASP A 475 -1.88 -18.32 -15.48
N LYS A 476 -1.96 -17.33 -14.58
CA LYS A 476 -3.11 -16.45 -14.35
C LYS A 476 -2.84 -15.00 -14.78
N ALA A 477 -1.69 -14.74 -15.42
CA ALA A 477 -1.43 -13.46 -16.05
C ALA A 477 -2.45 -13.21 -17.18
N VAL A 478 -2.73 -11.94 -17.45
CA VAL A 478 -3.71 -11.53 -18.46
C VAL A 478 -3.34 -12.08 -19.84
N GLY A 479 -4.28 -12.77 -20.48
CA GLY A 479 -4.15 -13.32 -21.82
C GLY A 479 -4.17 -12.26 -22.92
N CYS A 480 -3.69 -12.62 -24.11
CA CYS A 480 -3.67 -11.70 -25.25
C CYS A 480 -5.09 -11.28 -25.66
N ASP A 481 -6.01 -12.24 -25.73
CA ASP A 481 -7.41 -12.04 -26.11
C ASP A 481 -8.14 -11.10 -25.14
N GLU A 482 -7.83 -11.15 -23.85
CA GLU A 482 -8.42 -10.26 -22.86
C GLU A 482 -8.11 -8.78 -23.12
N CYS A 483 -6.97 -8.46 -23.73
CA CYS A 483 -6.58 -7.10 -24.09
C CYS A 483 -6.97 -6.74 -25.52
N HIS A 484 -6.81 -7.66 -26.47
CA HIS A 484 -6.97 -7.41 -27.91
C HIS A 484 -8.38 -7.64 -28.44
N ALA A 485 -9.29 -8.26 -27.66
CA ALA A 485 -10.70 -8.38 -28.05
C ALA A 485 -11.36 -7.00 -28.21
N LYS A 486 -12.46 -6.93 -28.98
CA LYS A 486 -13.21 -5.69 -29.24
C LYS A 486 -13.60 -4.94 -27.95
N GLU A 487 -14.03 -5.70 -26.94
CA GLU A 487 -14.39 -5.22 -25.60
C GLU A 487 -13.32 -5.58 -24.55
N GLY A 488 -12.06 -5.54 -24.97
CA GLY A 488 -10.91 -5.93 -24.15
C GLY A 488 -10.58 -4.94 -23.03
N ARG A 489 -9.64 -5.34 -22.17
CA ARG A 489 -9.10 -4.59 -21.03
C ARG A 489 -8.59 -3.20 -21.43
N LEU A 490 -7.96 -3.06 -22.59
CA LEU A 490 -7.39 -1.81 -23.07
C LEU A 490 -8.34 -0.98 -23.95
N LYS A 491 -9.63 -1.32 -23.98
CA LYS A 491 -10.63 -0.55 -24.74
C LYS A 491 -10.62 0.92 -24.30
N GLY A 492 -10.55 1.82 -25.29
CA GLY A 492 -10.59 3.27 -25.06
C GLY A 492 -9.27 3.87 -24.58
N ILE A 493 -8.16 3.13 -24.59
CA ILE A 493 -6.84 3.69 -24.38
C ILE A 493 -6.39 4.46 -25.62
N ASP A 494 -6.14 5.76 -25.46
CA ASP A 494 -5.71 6.63 -26.55
C ASP A 494 -4.32 6.27 -27.09
N GLY A 495 -4.10 6.53 -28.38
CA GLY A 495 -2.79 6.42 -29.04
C GLY A 495 -2.24 5.00 -29.19
N VAL A 496 -3.08 3.98 -29.01
CA VAL A 496 -2.73 2.58 -29.32
C VAL A 496 -3.60 2.08 -30.46
N TYR A 497 -2.98 1.67 -31.56
CA TYR A 497 -3.68 0.94 -32.61
C TYR A 497 -3.71 -0.54 -32.26
N MET A 498 -4.91 -1.08 -32.02
CA MET A 498 -5.15 -2.51 -31.83
C MET A 498 -6.03 -3.02 -32.98
N PRO A 499 -5.49 -3.87 -33.88
CA PRO A 499 -6.31 -4.59 -34.86
C PRO A 499 -7.48 -5.27 -34.14
N VAL A 500 -8.70 -5.19 -34.70
CA VAL A 500 -10.01 -5.60 -34.12
C VAL A 500 -10.72 -4.55 -33.25
N GLN A 501 -10.01 -3.74 -32.46
CA GLN A 501 -10.64 -2.64 -31.72
C GLN A 501 -10.71 -1.36 -32.55
N HIS A 502 -9.64 -1.09 -33.29
CA HIS A 502 -9.48 0.12 -34.08
C HIS A 502 -9.56 -0.23 -35.55
N ASN A 503 -10.62 0.22 -36.21
CA ASN A 503 -10.74 0.13 -37.67
C ASN A 503 -10.23 1.44 -38.27
N ASN A 504 -9.32 1.34 -39.23
CA ASN A 504 -8.88 2.49 -40.00
C ASN A 504 -9.46 2.35 -41.40
N LYS A 505 -10.49 3.16 -41.70
CA LYS A 505 -11.23 3.07 -42.97
C LYS A 505 -10.34 3.12 -44.21
N LEU A 506 -9.22 3.85 -44.16
CA LEU A 506 -8.27 3.93 -45.28
C LEU A 506 -7.47 2.63 -45.42
N VAL A 507 -6.94 2.10 -44.30
CA VAL A 507 -6.21 0.82 -44.30
C VAL A 507 -7.15 -0.32 -44.68
N ASP A 508 -8.38 -0.31 -44.19
CA ASP A 508 -9.41 -1.29 -44.52
C ASP A 508 -9.77 -1.20 -46.01
N ALA A 509 -9.94 0.00 -46.56
CA ALA A 509 -10.21 0.20 -47.99
C ALA A 509 -9.05 -0.26 -48.87
N VAL A 510 -7.81 0.07 -48.51
CA VAL A 510 -6.61 -0.42 -49.22
C VAL A 510 -6.51 -1.94 -49.15
N GLY A 511 -6.76 -2.52 -47.97
CA GLY A 511 -6.78 -3.97 -47.77
C GLY A 511 -7.82 -4.66 -48.66
N TRP A 512 -9.06 -4.16 -48.68
CA TRP A 512 -10.12 -4.69 -49.53
C TRP A 512 -9.85 -4.47 -51.02
N MET A 513 -9.24 -3.35 -51.40
CA MET A 513 -8.81 -3.11 -52.78
C MET A 513 -7.76 -4.14 -53.22
N LEU A 514 -6.79 -4.47 -52.37
CA LEU A 514 -5.79 -5.50 -52.66
C LEU A 514 -6.43 -6.89 -52.78
N VAL A 515 -7.38 -7.24 -51.92
CA VAL A 515 -8.14 -8.50 -52.04
C VAL A 515 -8.89 -8.55 -53.37
N PHE A 516 -9.55 -7.46 -53.75
CA PHE A 516 -10.28 -7.37 -55.02
C PHE A 516 -9.35 -7.48 -56.24
N LEU A 517 -8.21 -6.78 -56.24
CA LEU A 517 -7.21 -6.87 -57.32
C LEU A 517 -6.61 -8.28 -57.42
N THR A 518 -6.39 -8.95 -56.29
CA THR A 518 -5.90 -10.33 -56.27
C THR A 518 -6.93 -11.28 -56.87
N LEU A 519 -8.20 -11.13 -56.51
CA LEU A 519 -9.30 -11.92 -57.09
C LEU A 519 -9.39 -11.72 -58.60
N LEU A 520 -9.30 -10.48 -59.08
CA LEU A 520 -9.28 -10.18 -60.51
C LEU A 520 -8.08 -10.84 -61.22
N GLY A 521 -6.90 -10.82 -60.61
CA GLY A 521 -5.72 -11.50 -61.13
C GLY A 521 -5.91 -13.02 -61.25
N VAL A 522 -6.48 -13.65 -60.23
CA VAL A 522 -6.77 -15.10 -60.22
C VAL A 522 -7.81 -15.46 -61.28
N LEU A 523 -8.91 -14.70 -61.38
CA LEU A 523 -9.95 -14.91 -62.38
C LEU A 523 -9.41 -14.69 -63.80
N GLY A 524 -8.61 -13.65 -64.01
CA GLY A 524 -7.95 -13.38 -65.29
C GLY A 524 -6.99 -14.50 -65.69
N HIS A 525 -6.17 -15.00 -64.76
CA HIS A 525 -5.31 -16.15 -65.03
C HIS A 525 -6.12 -17.42 -65.35
N GLY A 526 -7.23 -17.65 -64.64
CA GLY A 526 -8.16 -18.75 -64.92
C GLY A 526 -8.79 -18.66 -66.31
N ALA A 527 -9.25 -17.47 -66.71
CA ALA A 527 -9.81 -17.23 -68.04
C ALA A 527 -8.76 -17.45 -69.15
N LEU A 528 -7.53 -16.96 -68.95
CA LEU A 528 -6.43 -17.20 -69.89
C LEU A 528 -6.14 -18.69 -70.05
N ARG A 529 -6.17 -19.48 -68.97
CA ARG A 529 -6.01 -20.94 -69.04
C ARG A 529 -7.13 -21.61 -69.84
N ILE A 530 -8.38 -21.22 -69.63
CA ILE A 530 -9.53 -21.77 -70.38
C ILE A 530 -9.43 -21.44 -71.87
N ILE A 531 -9.08 -20.20 -72.21
CA ILE A 531 -8.94 -19.77 -73.61
C ILE A 531 -7.77 -20.50 -74.28
N SER A 532 -6.64 -20.64 -73.58
CA SER A 532 -5.45 -21.31 -74.12
C SER A 532 -5.66 -22.83 -74.25
N GLY A 533 -6.42 -23.44 -73.35
CA GLY A 533 -6.78 -24.86 -73.40
C GLY A 533 -7.77 -25.22 -74.51
N LYS A 534 -8.54 -24.25 -75.05
CA LYS A 534 -9.42 -24.46 -76.22
C LYS A 534 -8.68 -24.33 -77.56
N LYS A 535 -7.41 -23.93 -77.55
CA LYS A 535 -6.54 -23.84 -78.74
C LYS A 535 -5.59 -25.05 -78.88
N SER A 536 -5.76 -26.07 -78.05
CA SER A 536 -5.04 -27.35 -78.16
C SER A 536 -5.92 -28.46 -78.71
#